data_AF-A0A818YKA6-F1
#
_entry.id   AF-A0A818YKA6-F1
#
_cell.length_a   1.000
_cell.length_b   1.000
_cell.length_c   1.000
_cell.angle_alpha   90.00
_cell.angle_beta   90.00
_cell.angle_gamma   90.00
#
_symmetry.space_group_name_H-M   'P 1'
#
loop_
_entity.id
_entity.type
_entity.pdbx_description
1 polymer ?
#
loop_
_entity_poly.entity_id
_entity_poly.type
_entity_poly.pdbx_seq_one_letter_code
_entity_poly.pdbx_strand_id
1 'polypeptide(L)'
;MLIDENNKIARLADYILGMEFLNPILNAIWQAINNPTFEKILNKYAIIYNIKSLILDNNPQITVPKHLQTFVFSQLSLWIENALLARDEYKLDHHYMIKIDEQNINRITPIDYSNTGIIQSSTMLSDGLHQFLQLKHRLKLTPINLTTNFLSNIGFFDRYKNKIYGLTGTLGSNDAKQLLCNAYSVDTIIIPRYKSLCHIKLPTIIIENKKQWIDTIAQSCIKEANRNRSVLIILETRIDAKIIFKELRKQYSHGIVKLYTDNTDIGESNVIYSQANIGDIIVATNLAGRGTDLKN
;
A
#
# COMPACT_ATOMS: atom_id res chain seq x y z
N MET A 1 -0.58 -11.32 9.53
CA MET A 1 -1.92 -11.84 9.23
C MET A 1 -2.86 -11.74 10.44
N LEU A 2 -2.82 -12.64 11.43
CA LEU A 2 -3.81 -12.62 12.54
C LEU A 2 -3.73 -11.39 13.47
N ILE A 3 -2.55 -10.76 13.58
CA ILE A 3 -2.33 -9.54 14.36
C ILE A 3 -2.15 -8.34 13.42
N ASP A 4 -1.05 -8.29 12.66
CA ASP A 4 -0.66 -7.10 11.88
C ASP A 4 -1.66 -6.71 10.78
N GLU A 5 -2.45 -7.66 10.29
CA GLU A 5 -3.44 -7.42 9.23
C GLU A 5 -4.86 -7.54 9.76
N ASN A 6 -5.05 -7.57 11.08
CA ASN A 6 -6.36 -7.77 11.68
C ASN A 6 -7.36 -6.68 11.25
N ASN A 7 -6.89 -5.43 11.14
CA ASN A 7 -7.70 -4.29 10.73
C ASN A 7 -7.96 -4.24 9.22
N LYS A 8 -7.35 -5.13 8.42
CA LYS A 8 -7.60 -5.18 6.98
C LYS A 8 -8.92 -5.91 6.73
N ILE A 9 -9.77 -5.29 5.90
CA ILE A 9 -11.04 -5.85 5.44
C ILE A 9 -10.86 -6.19 3.98
N ALA A 10 -11.01 -7.46 3.64
CA ALA A 10 -11.11 -7.88 2.24
C ALA A 10 -12.46 -7.39 1.70
N ARG A 11 -12.43 -6.68 0.57
CA ARG A 11 -13.63 -6.16 -0.10
C ARG A 11 -13.66 -6.72 -1.52
N LEU A 12 -14.79 -7.32 -1.87
CA LEU A 12 -15.12 -7.62 -3.26
C LEU A 12 -16.02 -6.50 -3.75
N ALA A 13 -15.52 -5.80 -4.76
CA ALA A 13 -16.24 -4.73 -5.43
C ALA A 13 -16.27 -5.05 -6.92
N ASP A 14 -17.44 -4.88 -7.52
CA ASP A 14 -17.63 -5.10 -8.94
C ASP A 14 -18.34 -3.91 -9.57
N TYR A 15 -18.27 -3.85 -10.90
CA TYR A 15 -19.00 -2.89 -11.68
C TYR A 15 -20.50 -3.20 -11.65
N ILE A 16 -21.30 -2.20 -11.29
CA ILE A 16 -22.76 -2.28 -11.32
C ILE A 16 -23.26 -1.40 -12.46
N LEU A 17 -24.07 -1.98 -13.34
CA LEU A 17 -24.74 -1.27 -14.43
C LEU A 17 -25.45 -0.02 -13.91
N GLY A 18 -25.21 1.11 -14.58
CA GLY A 18 -25.77 2.41 -14.20
C GLY A 18 -24.83 3.28 -13.35
N MET A 19 -23.73 2.74 -12.81
CA MET A 19 -22.72 3.57 -12.14
C MET A 19 -21.99 4.52 -13.12
N GLU A 20 -22.07 4.26 -14.42
CA GLU A 20 -21.59 5.17 -15.49
C GLU A 20 -22.26 6.55 -15.44
N PHE A 21 -23.53 6.63 -15.02
CA PHE A 21 -24.26 7.90 -14.89
C PHE A 21 -23.66 8.83 -13.81
N LEU A 22 -22.76 8.32 -12.96
CA LEU A 22 -22.12 9.10 -11.91
C LEU A 22 -20.85 9.82 -12.40
N ASN A 23 -20.27 9.38 -13.52
CA ASN A 23 -19.04 9.97 -14.06
C ASN A 23 -19.15 11.49 -14.32
N PRO A 24 -20.25 12.02 -14.90
CA PRO A 24 -20.43 13.46 -15.06
C PRO A 24 -20.44 14.21 -13.72
N ILE A 25 -21.00 13.62 -12.66
CA ILE A 25 -21.05 14.22 -11.31
C ILE A 25 -19.65 14.31 -10.74
N LEU A 26 -18.86 13.24 -10.80
CA LEU A 26 -17.47 13.23 -10.32
C LEU A 26 -16.63 14.26 -11.07
N ASN A 27 -16.82 14.37 -12.39
CA ASN A 27 -16.15 15.38 -13.19
C ASN A 27 -16.55 16.81 -12.77
N ALA A 28 -17.83 17.07 -12.53
CA ALA A 28 -18.31 18.37 -12.05
C ALA A 28 -17.72 18.72 -10.67
N ILE A 29 -17.67 17.76 -9.74
CA ILE A 29 -17.00 17.93 -8.43
C ILE A 29 -15.53 18.29 -8.63
N TRP A 30 -14.82 17.54 -9.49
CA TRP A 30 -13.41 17.76 -9.75
C TRP A 30 -13.13 19.13 -10.36
N GLN A 31 -13.96 19.58 -11.30
CA GLN A 31 -13.85 20.91 -11.89
C GLN A 31 -14.09 22.01 -10.86
N ALA A 32 -15.13 21.88 -10.03
CA ALA A 32 -15.47 22.86 -9.01
C ALA A 32 -14.35 23.04 -7.98
N ILE A 33 -13.72 21.94 -7.55
CA ILE A 33 -12.62 21.96 -6.58
C ILE A 33 -11.33 22.51 -7.18
N ASN A 34 -11.09 22.33 -8.48
CA ASN A 34 -9.91 22.87 -9.15
C ASN A 34 -10.10 24.31 -9.65
N ASN A 35 -11.23 24.95 -9.34
CA ASN A 35 -11.43 26.36 -9.63
C ASN A 35 -10.48 27.23 -8.76
N PRO A 36 -9.74 28.19 -9.35
CA PRO A 36 -8.82 29.06 -8.60
C PRO A 36 -9.46 29.80 -7.41
N THR A 37 -10.77 30.02 -7.40
CA THR A 37 -11.50 30.71 -6.33
C THR A 37 -11.97 29.79 -5.20
N PHE A 38 -11.59 28.50 -5.22
CA PHE A 38 -12.07 27.52 -4.26
C PHE A 38 -11.40 27.63 -2.87
N GLU A 39 -12.17 28.10 -1.87
CA GLU A 39 -11.90 27.98 -0.43
C GLU A 39 -12.57 26.73 0.20
N LYS A 40 -11.83 25.95 1.01
CA LYS A 40 -12.24 24.59 1.46
C LYS A 40 -13.60 24.50 2.18
N ILE A 41 -13.85 25.31 3.20
CA ILE A 41 -15.00 25.11 4.10
C ILE A 41 -16.29 25.73 3.54
N LEU A 42 -16.24 26.98 3.07
CA LEU A 42 -17.42 27.66 2.51
C LEU A 42 -17.93 26.96 1.24
N ASN A 43 -17.02 26.48 0.37
CA ASN A 43 -17.43 25.98 -0.93
C ASN A 43 -17.90 24.52 -0.93
N LYS A 44 -17.64 23.72 0.13
CA LYS A 44 -18.16 22.34 0.19
C LYS A 44 -19.68 22.32 0.13
N TYR A 45 -20.35 23.15 0.93
CA TYR A 45 -21.81 23.24 0.92
C TYR A 45 -22.35 23.82 -0.40
N ALA A 46 -21.65 24.81 -0.98
CA ALA A 46 -22.01 25.38 -2.27
C ALA A 46 -21.95 24.33 -3.40
N ILE A 47 -20.90 23.50 -3.45
CA ILE A 47 -20.78 22.41 -4.42
C ILE A 47 -21.93 21.40 -4.25
N ILE A 48 -22.23 20.99 -3.01
CA ILE A 48 -23.34 20.07 -2.73
C ILE A 48 -24.66 20.66 -3.24
N TYR A 49 -24.92 21.94 -2.94
CA TYR A 49 -26.14 22.62 -3.38
C TYR A 49 -26.24 22.68 -4.92
N ASN A 50 -25.17 23.13 -5.59
CA ASN A 50 -25.13 23.25 -7.05
C ASN A 50 -25.33 21.90 -7.75
N ILE A 51 -24.72 20.83 -7.25
CA ILE A 51 -24.90 19.51 -7.85
C ILE A 51 -26.32 19.00 -7.62
N LYS A 52 -26.89 19.22 -6.43
CA LYS A 52 -28.29 18.87 -6.15
C LYS A 52 -29.25 19.61 -7.07
N SER A 53 -29.07 20.91 -7.28
CA SER A 53 -29.93 21.68 -8.18
C SER A 53 -29.81 21.17 -9.62
N LEU A 54 -28.59 20.94 -10.12
CA LEU A 54 -28.38 20.39 -11.47
C LEU A 54 -29.08 19.04 -11.71
N ILE A 55 -29.11 18.17 -10.68
CA ILE A 55 -29.81 16.87 -10.74
C ILE A 55 -31.34 17.05 -10.69
N LEU A 56 -31.84 17.94 -9.84
CA LEU A 56 -33.28 18.19 -9.68
C LEU A 56 -33.89 18.91 -10.89
N ASP A 57 -33.12 19.78 -11.53
CA ASP A 57 -33.53 20.55 -12.71
C ASP A 57 -33.48 19.75 -14.01
N ASN A 58 -33.15 18.44 -13.96
CA ASN A 58 -32.94 17.55 -15.10
C ASN A 58 -32.01 18.14 -16.17
N ASN A 59 -30.89 18.74 -15.74
CA ASN A 59 -29.94 19.33 -16.67
C ASN A 59 -29.37 18.26 -17.64
N PRO A 60 -29.35 18.50 -18.96
CA PRO A 60 -28.87 17.51 -19.93
C PRO A 60 -27.42 17.08 -19.72
N GLN A 61 -26.60 17.89 -19.05
CA GLN A 61 -25.20 17.56 -18.75
C GLN A 61 -25.03 16.53 -17.61
N ILE A 62 -26.00 16.44 -16.70
CA ILE A 62 -25.95 15.54 -15.54
C ILE A 62 -27.29 14.81 -15.44
N THR A 63 -27.41 13.70 -16.16
CA THR A 63 -28.61 12.85 -16.08
C THR A 63 -28.37 11.70 -15.12
N VAL A 64 -29.07 11.71 -13.97
CA VAL A 64 -29.00 10.66 -12.96
C VAL A 64 -30.35 9.96 -12.86
N PRO A 65 -30.43 8.63 -13.09
CA PRO A 65 -31.64 7.86 -12.89
C PRO A 65 -32.23 8.08 -11.49
N LYS A 66 -33.56 8.21 -11.39
CA LYS A 66 -34.26 8.51 -10.12
C LYS A 66 -33.86 7.58 -8.96
N HIS A 67 -33.66 6.30 -9.25
CA HIS A 67 -33.28 5.31 -8.24
C HIS A 67 -31.85 5.51 -7.68
N LEU A 68 -30.97 6.23 -8.39
CA LEU A 68 -29.61 6.56 -7.93
C LEU A 68 -29.53 7.91 -7.21
N GLN A 69 -30.54 8.78 -7.32
CA GLN A 69 -30.46 10.14 -6.77
C GLN A 69 -30.26 10.14 -5.25
N THR A 70 -31.00 9.32 -4.52
CA THR A 70 -30.84 9.18 -3.06
C THR A 70 -29.43 8.74 -2.70
N PHE A 71 -28.88 7.77 -3.43
CA PHE A 71 -27.51 7.31 -3.24
C PHE A 71 -26.52 8.45 -3.50
N VAL A 72 -26.61 9.14 -4.64
CA VAL A 72 -25.75 10.28 -4.98
C VAL A 72 -25.77 11.32 -3.88
N PHE A 73 -26.95 11.77 -3.45
CA PHE A 73 -27.07 12.82 -2.44
C PHE A 73 -26.44 12.43 -1.11
N SER A 74 -26.46 11.15 -0.73
CA SER A 74 -25.77 10.65 0.46
C SER A 74 -24.24 10.65 0.33
N GLN A 75 -23.72 10.44 -0.89
CA GLN A 75 -22.29 10.29 -1.16
C GLN A 75 -21.57 11.60 -1.50
N LEU A 76 -22.29 12.66 -1.90
CA LEU A 76 -21.68 13.93 -2.33
C LEU A 76 -20.65 14.49 -1.34
N SER A 77 -20.97 14.47 -0.04
CA SER A 77 -20.04 14.96 1.00
C SER A 77 -18.72 14.19 0.99
N LEU A 78 -18.81 12.86 0.93
CA LEU A 78 -17.66 11.96 0.92
C LEU A 78 -16.85 12.10 -0.38
N TRP A 79 -17.52 12.21 -1.53
CA TRP A 79 -16.85 12.41 -2.81
C TRP A 79 -16.09 13.74 -2.87
N ILE A 80 -16.63 14.82 -2.31
CA ILE A 80 -15.93 16.10 -2.22
C ILE A 80 -14.69 15.99 -1.34
N GLU A 81 -14.79 15.31 -0.20
CA GLU A 81 -13.63 15.04 0.68
C GLU A 81 -12.57 14.21 -0.05
N ASN A 82 -12.96 13.12 -0.72
CA ASN A 82 -12.04 12.28 -1.48
C ASN A 82 -11.43 13.00 -2.68
N ALA A 83 -12.15 13.92 -3.33
CA ALA A 83 -11.59 14.76 -4.37
C ALA A 83 -10.51 15.72 -3.82
N LEU A 84 -10.74 16.30 -2.63
CA LEU A 84 -9.73 17.12 -1.95
C LEU A 84 -8.51 16.28 -1.53
N LEU A 85 -8.72 15.08 -0.99
CA LEU A 85 -7.64 14.14 -0.66
C LEU A 85 -6.83 13.77 -1.91
N ALA A 86 -7.51 13.45 -3.02
CA ALA A 86 -6.87 13.17 -4.30
C ALA A 86 -6.00 14.34 -4.78
N ARG A 87 -6.51 15.58 -4.67
CA ARG A 87 -5.80 16.79 -5.12
C ARG A 87 -4.60 17.12 -4.22
N ASP A 88 -4.82 17.23 -2.92
CA ASP A 88 -3.90 17.86 -1.97
C ASP A 88 -2.93 16.86 -1.30
N GLU A 89 -3.39 15.64 -1.01
CA GLU A 89 -2.65 14.71 -0.14
C GLU A 89 -2.04 13.53 -0.92
N TYR A 90 -2.80 12.96 -1.86
CA TYR A 90 -2.37 11.79 -2.62
C TYR A 90 -1.34 12.14 -3.71
N LYS A 91 -0.10 11.73 -3.43
CA LYS A 91 1.09 11.89 -4.29
C LYS A 91 1.40 10.65 -5.12
N LEU A 92 1.74 10.87 -6.39
CA LEU A 92 2.31 9.88 -7.31
C LEU A 92 3.64 9.34 -6.75
N ASP A 93 3.93 8.07 -6.98
CA ASP A 93 5.12 7.33 -6.50
C ASP A 93 5.23 7.22 -4.98
N HIS A 94 4.18 7.61 -4.27
CA HIS A 94 4.07 7.49 -2.82
C HIS A 94 2.82 6.70 -2.45
N HIS A 95 1.64 7.23 -2.76
CA HIS A 95 0.35 6.60 -2.41
C HIS A 95 -0.18 5.69 -3.53
N TYR A 96 0.22 5.97 -4.77
CA TYR A 96 -0.16 5.21 -5.96
C TYR A 96 0.87 5.43 -7.06
N MET A 97 0.81 4.60 -8.09
CA MET A 97 1.57 4.77 -9.33
C MET A 97 0.66 4.58 -10.54
N ILE A 98 1.13 5.02 -11.71
CA ILE A 98 0.45 4.79 -12.99
C ILE A 98 1.17 3.64 -13.66
N LYS A 99 0.45 2.55 -13.94
CA LYS A 99 0.96 1.40 -14.69
C LYS A 99 0.17 1.22 -15.96
N ILE A 100 0.82 0.70 -16.99
CA ILE A 100 0.17 0.26 -18.23
C ILE A 100 -0.35 -1.16 -17.98
N ASP A 101 -1.64 -1.39 -18.20
CA ASP A 101 -2.22 -2.72 -18.12
C ASP A 101 -2.01 -3.55 -19.41
N GLU A 102 -2.44 -4.81 -19.41
CA GLU A 102 -2.32 -5.71 -20.56
C GLU A 102 -3.00 -5.17 -21.85
N GLN A 103 -3.91 -4.20 -21.71
CA GLN A 103 -4.65 -3.58 -22.80
C GLN A 103 -3.99 -2.27 -23.27
N ASN A 104 -2.76 -1.98 -22.82
CA ASN A 104 -2.05 -0.73 -23.06
C ASN A 104 -2.75 0.52 -22.51
N ILE A 105 -3.53 0.38 -21.43
CA ILE A 105 -4.24 1.49 -20.79
C ILE A 105 -3.52 1.87 -19.49
N ASN A 106 -3.27 3.17 -19.31
CA ASN A 106 -2.76 3.72 -18.06
C ASN A 106 -3.80 3.57 -16.95
N ARG A 107 -3.44 2.83 -15.90
CA ARG A 107 -4.27 2.60 -14.70
C ARG A 107 -3.57 3.10 -13.44
N ILE A 108 -4.36 3.74 -12.58
CA ILE A 108 -3.95 4.04 -11.21
C ILE A 108 -3.82 2.73 -10.45
N THR A 109 -2.67 2.51 -9.83
CA THR A 109 -2.40 1.34 -8.99
C THR A 109 -2.02 1.80 -7.58
N PRO A 110 -2.83 1.50 -6.56
CA PRO A 110 -2.52 1.87 -5.18
C PRO A 110 -1.23 1.22 -4.68
N ILE A 111 -0.55 1.93 -3.80
CA ILE A 111 0.61 1.42 -3.06
C ILE A 111 0.20 1.38 -1.59
N ASP A 112 0.40 0.26 -0.92
CA ASP A 112 0.17 0.14 0.54
C ASP A 112 1.32 0.83 1.29
N TYR A 113 1.41 2.16 1.13
CA TYR A 113 2.51 2.97 1.64
C TYR A 113 2.64 2.91 3.16
N SER A 114 1.51 2.92 3.87
CA SER A 114 1.48 2.96 5.33
C SER A 114 2.11 1.74 5.99
N ASN A 115 2.23 0.61 5.28
CA ASN A 115 2.72 -0.63 5.86
C ASN A 115 3.86 -1.28 5.06
N THR A 116 3.70 -1.41 3.74
CA THR A 116 4.45 -2.41 2.96
C THR A 116 5.19 -1.85 1.76
N GLY A 117 4.69 -0.74 1.20
CA GLY A 117 5.13 -0.22 -0.09
C GLY A 117 4.78 -1.14 -1.28
N ILE A 118 3.98 -2.20 -1.06
CA ILE A 118 3.60 -3.16 -2.11
C ILE A 118 2.61 -2.51 -3.07
N ILE A 119 2.85 -2.75 -4.35
CA ILE A 119 1.96 -2.36 -5.43
C ILE A 119 0.75 -3.29 -5.44
N GLN A 120 -0.45 -2.72 -5.29
CA GLN A 120 -1.69 -3.47 -5.24
C GLN A 120 -2.40 -3.43 -6.61
N SER A 121 -1.85 -4.14 -7.60
CA SER A 121 -2.32 -4.14 -9.00
C SER A 121 -3.81 -4.50 -9.17
N SER A 122 -4.35 -5.32 -8.27
CA SER A 122 -5.75 -5.77 -8.31
C SER A 122 -6.67 -4.94 -7.40
N THR A 123 -6.16 -3.88 -6.77
CA THR A 123 -6.93 -3.06 -5.82
C THR A 123 -7.35 -1.74 -6.47
N MET A 124 -8.61 -1.35 -6.24
CA MET A 124 -9.09 0.01 -6.50
C MET A 124 -9.35 0.74 -5.18
N LEU A 125 -9.12 2.05 -5.16
CA LEU A 125 -9.47 2.88 -4.01
C LEU A 125 -11.00 3.08 -4.00
N SER A 126 -11.59 3.07 -2.81
CA SER A 126 -13.05 3.15 -2.67
C SER A 126 -13.58 4.59 -2.78
N ASP A 127 -14.91 4.70 -2.80
CA ASP A 127 -15.64 5.94 -2.51
C ASP A 127 -15.28 7.12 -3.45
N GLY A 128 -15.01 6.81 -4.72
CA GLY A 128 -14.70 7.81 -5.75
C GLY A 128 -13.23 8.29 -5.73
N LEU A 129 -12.44 7.94 -4.72
CA LEU A 129 -11.04 8.39 -4.62
C LEU A 129 -10.22 7.94 -5.83
N HIS A 130 -10.41 6.70 -6.30
CA HIS A 130 -9.73 6.19 -7.49
C HIS A 130 -10.07 6.99 -8.75
N GLN A 131 -11.36 7.34 -8.91
CA GLN A 131 -11.86 8.15 -10.01
C GLN A 131 -11.27 9.56 -10.00
N PHE A 132 -11.15 10.19 -8.82
CA PHE A 132 -10.51 11.50 -8.71
C PHE A 132 -9.01 11.46 -9.03
N LEU A 133 -8.31 10.37 -8.70
CA LEU A 133 -6.93 10.17 -9.15
C LEU A 133 -6.82 9.98 -10.67
N GLN A 134 -7.78 9.29 -11.29
CA GLN A 134 -7.86 9.20 -12.76
C GLN A 134 -8.07 10.59 -13.37
N LEU A 135 -8.99 11.39 -12.84
CA LEU A 135 -9.25 12.77 -13.28
C LEU A 135 -8.02 13.67 -13.08
N LYS A 136 -7.31 13.55 -11.96
CA LYS A 136 -6.07 14.27 -11.67
C LYS A 136 -5.00 14.07 -12.74
N HIS A 137 -4.88 12.86 -13.26
CA HIS A 137 -3.91 12.49 -14.30
C HIS A 137 -4.49 12.45 -15.71
N ARG A 138 -5.73 12.93 -15.90
CA ARG A 138 -6.44 12.94 -17.19
C ARG A 138 -6.50 11.55 -17.84
N LEU A 139 -6.65 10.51 -17.02
CA LEU A 139 -6.78 9.13 -17.45
C LEU A 139 -8.25 8.83 -17.82
N LYS A 140 -8.47 7.71 -18.52
CA LYS A 140 -9.81 7.21 -18.82
C LYS A 140 -10.56 6.98 -17.50
N LEU A 141 -11.68 7.67 -17.33
CA LEU A 141 -12.51 7.55 -16.14
C LEU A 141 -13.27 6.22 -16.17
N THR A 142 -13.08 5.40 -15.13
CA THR A 142 -13.85 4.18 -14.93
C THR A 142 -15.03 4.45 -14.01
N PRO A 143 -16.19 3.79 -14.21
CA PRO A 143 -17.32 3.90 -13.29
C PRO A 143 -16.93 3.55 -11.84
N ILE A 144 -17.72 4.03 -10.87
CA ILE A 144 -17.53 3.64 -9.47
C ILE A 144 -17.93 2.17 -9.30
N ASN A 145 -17.06 1.38 -8.66
CA ASN A 145 -17.40 0.05 -8.19
C ASN A 145 -18.01 0.14 -6.80
N LEU A 146 -19.06 -0.64 -6.53
CA LEU A 146 -19.62 -0.76 -5.19
C LEU A 146 -19.13 -2.05 -4.55
N THR A 147 -18.78 -1.96 -3.26
CA THR A 147 -18.45 -3.14 -2.47
C THR A 147 -19.74 -3.88 -2.14
N THR A 148 -19.92 -5.08 -2.70
CA THR A 148 -21.09 -5.94 -2.41
C THR A 148 -20.82 -6.86 -1.23
N ASN A 149 -19.58 -7.30 -1.08
CA ASN A 149 -19.18 -8.25 -0.05
C ASN A 149 -17.90 -7.77 0.61
N PHE A 150 -17.86 -7.92 1.93
CA PHE A 150 -16.66 -7.64 2.70
C PHE A 150 -16.49 -8.69 3.79
N LEU A 151 -15.24 -8.97 4.14
CA LEU A 151 -14.90 -9.91 5.19
C LEU A 151 -13.65 -9.42 5.90
N SER A 152 -13.74 -9.24 7.22
CA SER A 152 -12.57 -8.96 8.05
C SER A 152 -11.74 -10.23 8.21
N ASN A 153 -10.45 -10.06 8.51
CA ASN A 153 -9.60 -11.20 8.81
C ASN A 153 -10.12 -12.00 10.03
N ILE A 154 -10.56 -11.34 11.10
CA ILE A 154 -11.25 -12.03 12.22
C ILE A 154 -12.45 -12.82 11.71
N GLY A 155 -13.35 -12.20 10.96
CA GLY A 155 -14.57 -12.86 10.47
C GLY A 155 -14.29 -14.00 9.49
N PHE A 156 -13.16 -13.99 8.80
CA PHE A 156 -12.70 -15.11 7.99
C PHE A 156 -12.23 -16.28 8.86
N PHE A 157 -11.35 -16.03 9.83
CA PHE A 157 -10.80 -17.09 10.69
C PHE A 157 -11.81 -17.65 11.68
N ASP A 158 -12.76 -16.84 12.17
CA ASP A 158 -13.83 -17.29 13.07
C ASP A 158 -14.67 -18.44 12.48
N ARG A 159 -14.80 -18.51 11.14
CA ARG A 159 -15.49 -19.61 10.44
C ARG A 159 -14.85 -20.97 10.68
N TYR A 160 -13.55 -21.00 10.97
CA TYR A 160 -12.81 -22.21 11.26
C TYR A 160 -12.92 -22.62 12.74
N LYS A 161 -13.49 -21.77 13.60
CA LYS A 161 -13.70 -22.01 15.03
C LYS A 161 -12.40 -22.51 15.67
N ASN A 162 -12.45 -23.66 16.33
CA ASN A 162 -11.31 -24.26 17.04
C ASN A 162 -10.32 -24.99 16.11
N LYS A 163 -10.43 -24.83 14.79
CA LYS A 163 -9.53 -25.45 13.79
C LYS A 163 -8.56 -24.42 13.19
N ILE A 164 -8.06 -23.51 14.02
CA ILE A 164 -7.05 -22.52 13.64
C ILE A 164 -5.70 -23.01 14.13
N TYR A 165 -4.79 -23.27 13.19
CA TYR A 165 -3.41 -23.66 13.46
C TYR A 165 -2.48 -22.70 12.72
N GLY A 166 -1.37 -22.32 13.35
CA GLY A 166 -0.43 -21.38 12.78
C GLY A 166 0.98 -21.61 13.29
N LEU A 167 1.95 -21.26 12.45
CA LEU A 167 3.37 -21.29 12.78
C LEU A 167 3.94 -19.89 12.55
N THR A 168 4.75 -19.42 13.49
CA THR A 168 5.47 -18.16 13.35
C THR A 168 6.82 -18.26 14.04
N GLY A 169 7.85 -17.64 13.46
CA GLY A 169 9.13 -17.45 14.11
C GLY A 169 9.11 -16.36 15.20
N THR A 170 8.06 -15.54 15.22
CA THR A 170 7.88 -14.42 16.15
C THR A 170 6.47 -14.44 16.71
N LEU A 171 6.33 -14.86 17.97
CA LEU A 171 5.07 -14.75 18.72
C LEU A 171 4.79 -13.31 19.22
N GLY A 172 5.80 -12.43 19.17
CA GLY A 172 5.69 -11.05 19.65
C GLY A 172 5.79 -10.93 21.18
N SER A 173 5.31 -9.80 21.70
CA SER A 173 5.20 -9.54 23.14
C SER A 173 4.19 -10.47 23.82
N ASN A 174 4.15 -10.47 25.15
CA ASN A 174 3.11 -11.20 25.88
C ASN A 174 1.70 -10.68 25.53
N ASP A 175 1.55 -9.37 25.29
CA ASP A 175 0.28 -8.77 24.86
C ASP A 175 -0.17 -9.30 23.50
N ALA A 176 0.76 -9.47 22.55
CA ALA A 176 0.46 -10.05 21.24
C ALA A 176 -0.06 -11.49 21.35
N LYS A 177 0.54 -12.30 22.24
CA LYS A 177 0.07 -13.66 22.53
C LYS A 177 -1.32 -13.64 23.16
N GLN A 178 -1.53 -12.79 24.16
CA GLN A 178 -2.82 -12.68 24.83
C GLN A 178 -3.93 -12.24 23.86
N LEU A 179 -3.62 -11.31 22.94
CA LEU A 179 -4.54 -10.92 21.89
C LEU A 179 -4.93 -12.10 21.00
N LEU A 180 -3.96 -12.93 20.58
CA LEU A 180 -4.25 -14.14 19.80
C LEU A 180 -5.15 -15.13 20.57
N CYS A 181 -4.83 -15.39 21.84
CA CYS A 181 -5.63 -16.25 22.70
C CYS A 181 -7.06 -15.74 22.82
N ASN A 182 -7.24 -14.44 23.08
CA ASN A 182 -8.55 -13.83 23.28
C ASN A 182 -9.37 -13.74 21.97
N ALA A 183 -8.73 -13.39 20.85
CA ALA A 183 -9.42 -13.16 19.59
C ALA A 183 -9.74 -14.45 18.84
N TYR A 184 -8.89 -15.48 18.95
CA TYR A 184 -9.00 -16.70 18.15
C TYR A 184 -9.11 -17.98 18.98
N SER A 185 -9.13 -17.91 20.32
CA SER A 185 -9.17 -19.08 21.21
C SER A 185 -8.05 -20.09 20.91
N VAL A 186 -6.85 -19.58 20.59
CA VAL A 186 -5.67 -20.40 20.28
C VAL A 186 -4.65 -20.33 21.41
N ASP A 187 -4.03 -21.47 21.72
CA ASP A 187 -2.88 -21.53 22.61
C ASP A 187 -1.56 -21.39 21.84
N THR A 188 -0.53 -20.89 22.53
CA THR A 188 0.81 -20.76 21.96
C THR A 188 1.81 -21.67 22.66
N ILE A 189 2.56 -22.43 21.89
CA ILE A 189 3.69 -23.26 22.36
C ILE A 189 4.99 -22.79 21.71
N ILE A 190 6.08 -22.76 22.49
CA ILE A 190 7.42 -22.47 21.99
C ILE A 190 8.10 -23.78 21.63
N ILE A 191 8.39 -23.98 20.35
CA ILE A 191 9.18 -25.11 19.87
C ILE A 191 10.68 -24.78 20.03
N PRO A 192 11.48 -25.65 20.66
CA PRO A 192 12.91 -25.42 20.81
C PRO A 192 13.62 -25.40 19.45
N ARG A 193 14.71 -24.64 19.36
CA ARG A 193 15.49 -24.55 18.12
C ARG A 193 16.27 -25.84 17.89
N TYR A 194 16.38 -26.25 16.63
CA TYR A 194 17.21 -27.38 16.24
C TYR A 194 18.71 -27.14 16.52
N LYS A 195 19.18 -25.90 16.40
CA LYS A 195 20.55 -25.48 16.71
C LYS A 195 20.58 -24.26 17.63
N SER A 196 21.64 -24.14 18.42
CA SER A 196 21.90 -22.96 19.25
C SER A 196 22.01 -21.70 18.39
N LEU A 197 21.48 -20.59 18.90
CA LEU A 197 21.57 -19.30 18.21
C LEU A 197 22.98 -18.71 18.40
N CYS A 198 23.66 -18.40 17.30
CA CYS A 198 24.97 -17.73 17.30
C CYS A 198 24.90 -16.25 16.86
N HIS A 199 23.72 -15.63 16.95
CA HIS A 199 23.53 -14.24 16.54
C HIS A 199 23.92 -13.29 17.67
N ILE A 200 24.81 -12.34 17.37
CA ILE A 200 25.18 -11.25 18.28
C ILE A 200 24.34 -10.02 17.93
N LYS A 201 23.48 -9.58 18.86
CA LYS A 201 22.72 -8.33 18.72
C LYS A 201 23.60 -7.15 19.14
N LEU A 202 23.90 -6.27 18.20
CA LEU A 202 24.62 -5.02 18.46
C LEU A 202 23.68 -3.93 19.03
N PRO A 203 24.21 -2.94 19.77
CA PRO A 203 23.42 -1.83 20.27
C PRO A 203 22.84 -0.98 19.12
N THR A 204 21.64 -0.43 19.35
CA THR A 204 20.96 0.43 18.38
C THR A 204 21.72 1.75 18.20
N ILE A 205 21.85 2.20 16.96
CA ILE A 205 22.42 3.50 16.60
C ILE A 205 21.27 4.43 16.22
N ILE A 206 21.16 5.59 16.89
CA ILE A 206 20.16 6.62 16.62
C ILE A 206 20.84 7.78 15.90
N ILE A 207 20.26 8.22 14.78
CA ILE A 207 20.80 9.30 13.94
C ILE A 207 19.66 10.26 13.61
N GLU A 208 19.85 11.55 13.90
CA GLU A 208 18.82 12.57 13.69
C GLU A 208 18.68 12.97 12.22
N ASN A 209 19.80 13.06 11.51
CA ASN A 209 19.82 13.56 10.14
C ASN A 209 19.70 12.42 9.11
N LYS A 210 18.73 12.51 8.19
CA LYS A 210 18.49 11.48 7.16
C LYS A 210 19.70 11.22 6.25
N LYS A 211 20.47 12.26 5.90
CA LYS A 211 21.69 12.11 5.08
C LYS A 211 22.75 11.33 5.86
N GLN A 212 23.01 11.74 7.11
CA GLN A 212 23.94 11.02 7.98
C GLN A 212 23.50 9.57 8.23
N TRP A 213 22.20 9.33 8.32
CA TRP A 213 21.62 8.00 8.47
C TRP A 213 21.90 7.12 7.24
N ILE A 214 21.69 7.65 6.03
CA ILE A 214 22.04 6.99 4.76
C ILE A 214 23.54 6.66 4.71
N ASP A 215 24.39 7.65 4.99
CA ASP A 215 25.85 7.50 4.91
C ASP A 215 26.36 6.47 5.92
N THR A 216 25.83 6.47 7.15
CA THR A 216 26.23 5.54 8.20
C THR A 216 25.84 4.11 7.87
N ILE A 217 24.64 3.89 7.31
CA ILE A 217 24.20 2.57 6.83
C ILE A 217 25.13 2.10 5.71
N ALA A 218 25.38 2.94 4.71
CA ALA A 218 26.22 2.57 3.57
C ALA A 218 27.63 2.17 4.02
N GLN A 219 28.27 2.98 4.88
CA GLN A 219 29.60 2.69 5.41
C GLN A 219 29.64 1.40 6.23
N SER A 220 28.64 1.15 7.08
CA SER A 220 28.57 -0.08 7.89
C SER A 220 28.48 -1.33 6.99
N CYS A 221 27.65 -1.27 5.95
CA CYS A 221 27.45 -2.40 5.04
C CYS A 221 28.71 -2.66 4.21
N ILE A 222 29.33 -1.61 3.66
CA ILE A 222 30.56 -1.72 2.88
C ILE A 222 31.71 -2.28 3.72
N LYS A 223 31.82 -1.87 4.98
CA LYS A 223 32.84 -2.37 5.90
C LYS A 223 32.72 -3.88 6.12
N GLU A 224 31.51 -4.40 6.31
CA GLU A 224 31.30 -5.83 6.50
C GLU A 224 31.42 -6.60 5.19
N ALA A 225 30.93 -6.04 4.08
CA ALA A 225 31.10 -6.62 2.74
C ALA A 225 32.58 -6.78 2.36
N ASN A 226 33.42 -5.77 2.63
CA ASN A 226 34.88 -5.84 2.46
C ASN A 226 35.57 -6.86 3.37
N ARG A 227 34.90 -7.34 4.42
CA ARG A 227 35.37 -8.43 5.29
C ARG A 227 34.87 -9.79 4.82
N ASN A 228 34.44 -9.90 3.57
CA ASN A 228 33.88 -11.13 2.99
C ASN A 228 32.63 -11.63 3.72
N ARG A 229 31.81 -10.72 4.24
CA ARG A 229 30.52 -11.04 4.86
C ARG A 229 29.38 -10.53 4.00
N SER A 230 28.41 -11.37 3.73
CA SER A 230 27.17 -10.95 3.06
C SER A 230 26.35 -10.10 4.03
N VAL A 231 25.73 -9.05 3.52
CA VAL A 231 24.96 -8.09 4.32
C VAL A 231 23.53 -8.04 3.82
N LEU A 232 22.56 -8.21 4.72
CA LEU A 232 21.14 -7.98 4.46
C LEU A 232 20.69 -6.73 5.22
N ILE A 233 20.14 -5.76 4.51
CA ILE A 233 19.54 -4.55 5.07
C ILE A 233 18.04 -4.62 4.79
N ILE A 234 17.23 -4.44 5.83
CA ILE A 234 15.78 -4.41 5.73
C ILE A 234 15.31 -3.00 6.03
N LEU A 235 14.54 -2.43 5.10
CA LEU A 235 14.02 -1.07 5.18
C LEU A 235 12.49 -1.10 5.20
N GLU A 236 11.91 -0.11 5.87
CA GLU A 236 10.46 0.00 6.00
C GLU A 236 9.83 0.36 4.65
N THR A 237 10.40 1.34 3.94
CA THR A 237 9.84 1.84 2.69
C THR A 237 10.70 1.49 1.47
N ARG A 238 10.03 1.26 0.33
CA ARG A 238 10.68 1.09 -0.98
C ARG A 238 11.47 2.33 -1.40
N ILE A 239 11.04 3.52 -1.00
CA ILE A 239 11.74 4.78 -1.29
C ILE A 239 13.10 4.79 -0.62
N ASP A 240 13.14 4.50 0.69
CA ASP A 240 14.39 4.44 1.43
C ASP A 240 15.29 3.32 0.90
N ALA A 241 14.72 2.17 0.53
CA ALA A 241 15.46 1.08 -0.12
C ALA A 241 16.13 1.53 -1.43
N LYS A 242 15.43 2.26 -2.30
CA LYS A 242 16.01 2.78 -3.54
C LYS A 242 17.09 3.84 -3.29
N ILE A 243 16.92 4.68 -2.27
CA ILE A 243 17.92 5.71 -1.91
C ILE A 243 19.20 5.04 -1.40
N ILE A 244 19.08 4.12 -0.44
CA ILE A 244 20.20 3.38 0.12
C ILE A 244 20.90 2.55 -0.95
N PHE A 245 20.14 1.87 -1.82
CA PHE A 245 20.70 1.11 -2.93
C PHE A 245 21.53 1.97 -3.88
N LYS A 246 21.03 3.15 -4.28
CA LYS A 246 21.77 4.08 -5.14
C LYS A 246 23.06 4.54 -4.47
N GLU A 247 23.02 4.80 -3.17
CA GLU A 247 24.21 5.26 -2.45
C GLU A 247 25.25 4.14 -2.30
N LEU A 248 24.82 2.93 -1.97
CA LEU A 248 25.68 1.75 -1.94
C LEU A 248 26.32 1.47 -3.30
N ARG A 249 25.57 1.57 -4.41
CA ARG A 249 26.12 1.37 -5.77
C ARG A 249 27.19 2.39 -6.14
N LYS A 250 27.13 3.61 -5.61
CA LYS A 250 28.17 4.63 -5.83
C LYS A 250 29.44 4.34 -5.02
N GLN A 251 29.28 3.95 -3.75
CA GLN A 251 30.40 3.79 -2.82
C GLN A 251 31.05 2.39 -2.88
N TYR A 252 30.30 1.36 -3.27
CA TYR A 252 30.73 -0.05 -3.34
C TYR A 252 30.89 -0.51 -4.79
N SER A 253 31.76 0.17 -5.55
CA SER A 253 31.88 -0.01 -7.01
C SER A 253 32.44 -1.39 -7.43
N HIS A 254 33.22 -2.04 -6.57
CA HIS A 254 33.86 -3.33 -6.84
C HIS A 254 33.02 -4.55 -6.47
N GLY A 255 31.92 -4.37 -5.74
CA GLY A 255 31.09 -5.47 -5.27
C GLY A 255 29.66 -5.45 -5.82
N ILE A 256 28.88 -6.46 -5.42
CA ILE A 256 27.53 -6.66 -5.92
C ILE A 256 26.53 -6.13 -4.89
N VAL A 257 25.70 -5.17 -5.33
CA VAL A 257 24.56 -4.69 -4.56
C VAL A 257 23.27 -5.13 -5.25
N LYS A 258 22.40 -5.82 -4.53
CA LYS A 258 21.09 -6.33 -4.99
C LYS A 258 19.97 -5.53 -4.30
N LEU A 259 18.87 -5.29 -5.01
CA LEU A 259 17.68 -4.60 -4.48
C LEU A 259 16.46 -5.49 -4.63
N TYR A 260 15.72 -5.66 -3.53
CA TYR A 260 14.49 -6.45 -3.46
C TYR A 260 13.39 -5.63 -2.80
N THR A 261 12.48 -5.06 -3.58
CA THR A 261 11.40 -4.22 -3.03
C THR A 261 10.01 -4.84 -3.19
N ASP A 262 9.83 -5.75 -4.15
CA ASP A 262 8.53 -6.29 -4.52
C ASP A 262 8.64 -7.82 -4.70
N ASN A 263 7.59 -8.58 -4.33
CA ASN A 263 7.50 -10.04 -4.59
C ASN A 263 7.17 -10.36 -6.06
N THR A 264 6.88 -9.34 -6.88
CA THR A 264 6.47 -9.47 -8.28
C THR A 264 7.56 -9.08 -9.29
N ASP A 265 8.73 -8.60 -8.84
CA ASP A 265 9.88 -8.28 -9.70
C ASP A 265 10.63 -9.54 -10.15
N ILE A 266 9.86 -10.55 -10.57
CA ILE A 266 10.35 -11.78 -11.20
C ILE A 266 10.82 -11.46 -12.64
N GLY A 267 10.36 -10.35 -13.23
CA GLY A 267 10.63 -9.98 -14.62
C GLY A 267 11.94 -9.24 -14.90
N GLU A 268 12.48 -8.46 -13.95
CA GLU A 268 13.67 -7.62 -14.21
C GLU A 268 14.96 -8.10 -13.53
N SER A 269 14.89 -9.11 -12.66
CA SER A 269 16.09 -9.66 -12.05
C SER A 269 15.99 -11.18 -11.97
N ASN A 270 16.74 -11.87 -12.82
CA ASN A 270 17.04 -13.31 -12.72
C ASN A 270 17.88 -13.61 -11.45
N VAL A 271 17.73 -12.84 -10.38
CA VAL A 271 18.53 -12.97 -9.17
C VAL A 271 17.81 -13.99 -8.29
N ILE A 272 18.41 -15.18 -8.22
CA ILE A 272 17.99 -16.27 -7.34
C ILE A 272 17.83 -15.69 -5.92
N TYR A 273 16.59 -15.61 -5.44
CA TYR A 273 16.22 -15.03 -4.14
C TYR A 273 16.85 -15.73 -2.93
N SER A 274 17.48 -16.91 -3.14
CA SER A 274 17.94 -17.81 -2.08
C SER A 274 19.45 -17.87 -1.90
N GLN A 275 20.24 -17.06 -2.61
CA GLN A 275 21.72 -17.09 -2.53
C GLN A 275 22.31 -15.73 -2.17
N ALA A 276 22.96 -15.69 -1.00
CA ALA A 276 23.79 -14.58 -0.56
C ALA A 276 25.26 -14.98 -0.73
N ASN A 277 25.93 -14.44 -1.76
CA ASN A 277 27.35 -14.75 -1.98
C ASN A 277 28.22 -13.90 -1.05
N ILE A 278 29.45 -14.36 -0.85
CA ILE A 278 30.47 -13.64 -0.08
C ILE A 278 30.62 -12.20 -0.59
N GLY A 279 30.47 -11.22 0.30
CA GLY A 279 30.59 -9.80 -0.02
C GLY A 279 29.37 -9.17 -0.70
N ASP A 280 28.30 -9.92 -0.95
CA ASP A 280 27.05 -9.35 -1.48
C ASP A 280 26.40 -8.42 -0.44
N ILE A 281 25.90 -7.27 -0.93
CA ILE A 281 25.01 -6.41 -0.16
C ILE A 281 23.61 -6.52 -0.73
N ILE A 282 22.67 -6.95 0.10
CA ILE A 282 21.27 -7.15 -0.23
C ILE A 282 20.46 -6.07 0.47
N VAL A 283 19.79 -5.23 -0.31
CA VAL A 283 18.84 -4.22 0.18
C VAL A 283 17.43 -4.74 -0.04
N ALA A 284 16.65 -4.90 1.04
CA ALA A 284 15.30 -5.44 1.00
C ALA A 284 14.28 -4.54 1.72
N THR A 285 13.00 -4.66 1.37
CA THR A 285 11.89 -4.14 2.18
C THR A 285 11.39 -5.22 3.17
N ASN A 286 10.64 -4.83 4.20
CA ASN A 286 10.10 -5.74 5.24
C ASN A 286 9.35 -6.98 4.72
N LEU A 287 8.89 -6.98 3.47
CA LEU A 287 8.08 -8.06 2.88
C LEU A 287 8.74 -8.75 1.70
N ALA A 288 9.81 -8.18 1.15
CA ALA A 288 10.55 -8.82 0.07
C ALA A 288 11.29 -10.06 0.61
N GLY A 289 11.06 -11.21 -0.01
CA GLY A 289 11.73 -12.46 0.37
C GLY A 289 11.27 -13.09 1.69
N ARG A 290 10.13 -12.65 2.26
CA ARG A 290 9.56 -13.28 3.46
C ARG A 290 9.20 -14.73 3.17
N GLY A 291 9.72 -15.65 4.00
CA GLY A 291 9.52 -17.09 3.83
C GLY A 291 10.57 -17.77 2.93
N THR A 292 11.50 -17.00 2.35
CA THR A 292 12.64 -17.55 1.62
C THR A 292 13.81 -17.79 2.58
N ASP A 293 14.37 -18.99 2.53
CA ASP A 293 15.61 -19.32 3.23
C ASP A 293 16.82 -18.78 2.43
N LEU A 294 17.57 -17.85 3.03
CA LEU A 294 18.81 -17.35 2.48
C LEU A 294 19.92 -18.34 2.81
N LYS A 295 20.30 -19.15 1.82
CA LYS A 295 21.37 -20.13 1.97
C LYS A 295 22.71 -19.46 1.72
N ASN A 296 23.66 -19.81 2.58
CA ASN A 296 25.09 -19.59 2.38
C ASN A 296 25.67 -20.67 1.47
#